data_AF-A0A2P2KV25-F1
#
_entry.id   AF-A0A2P2KV25-F1
#
_cell.length_a   1.000
_cell.length_b   1.000
_cell.length_c   1.000
_cell.angle_alpha   90.00
_cell.angle_beta   90.00
_cell.angle_gamma   90.00
#
_symmetry.space_group_name_H-M   'P 1'
#
loop_
_entity.id
_entity.type
_entity.pdbx_description
1 polymer ?
#
loop_
_entity_poly.entity_id
_entity_poly.type
_entity_poly.pdbx_seq_one_letter_code
_entity_poly.pdbx_strand_id
1 'polypeptide(L)'
;MNENKSSLPFLLCSNPDQSKHLETARMRLFDLWIDFVNLRCEDYSENSRIPTMKFGTAEEDAYRRDLTINSLFYNINTSSVEDLTGRGIADLKTGKIVTPLPPKATFLDDPLRVLRAIRFGARFGFTLDEELKEAAACDDVKNALAAKVSKERVGTEIDLMVSGNQPVKAITYISDLTLFWTVFSLPSKVELAASEGCHR
;
A
#
# COMPACT_ATOMS: atom_id res chain seq x y z
N MET A 1 -5.54 -22.89 47.02
CA MET A 1 -5.00 -21.53 47.14
C MET A 1 -4.89 -20.99 45.72
N ASN A 2 -5.94 -20.29 45.28
CA ASN A 2 -6.03 -19.67 43.95
C ASN A 2 -5.35 -18.30 44.05
N GLU A 3 -4.24 -18.10 43.34
CA GLU A 3 -3.72 -16.75 43.09
C GLU A 3 -4.19 -16.26 41.73
N ASN A 4 -4.84 -15.10 41.77
CA ASN A 4 -5.35 -14.32 40.64
C ASN A 4 -4.25 -14.03 39.62
N LYS A 5 -4.37 -14.59 38.42
CA LYS A 5 -3.82 -13.97 37.19
C LYS A 5 -4.80 -12.91 36.69
N SER A 6 -4.94 -11.81 37.42
CA SER A 6 -5.64 -10.61 36.94
C SER A 6 -4.64 -9.63 36.35
N SER A 7 -4.86 -9.30 35.08
CA SER A 7 -4.49 -8.05 34.40
C SER A 7 -3.00 -7.68 34.32
N LEU A 8 -2.29 -8.26 33.35
CA LEU A 8 -1.26 -7.49 32.64
C LEU A 8 -1.99 -6.71 31.54
N PRO A 9 -1.94 -5.35 31.49
CA PRO A 9 -2.65 -4.55 30.47
C PRO A 9 -2.09 -4.71 29.05
N PHE A 10 -1.03 -5.51 28.87
CA PHE A 10 -0.21 -5.51 27.68
C PHE A 10 -0.06 -6.94 27.18
N LEU A 11 -0.70 -7.24 26.05
CA LEU A 11 -0.49 -8.48 25.31
C LEU A 11 0.44 -8.16 24.13
N LEU A 12 1.70 -8.56 24.23
CA LEU A 12 2.65 -8.53 23.12
C LEU A 12 2.40 -9.75 22.25
N CYS A 13 1.61 -9.58 21.19
CA CYS A 13 1.46 -10.59 20.17
C CYS A 13 2.56 -10.36 19.12
N SER A 14 3.59 -11.21 19.12
CA SER A 14 4.40 -11.37 17.92
C SER A 14 3.48 -11.91 16.83
N ASN A 15 3.43 -11.26 15.67
CA ASN A 15 2.58 -11.67 14.54
C ASN A 15 3.44 -12.37 13.48
N PRO A 16 3.77 -13.67 13.65
CA PRO A 16 4.79 -14.37 12.86
C PRO A 16 4.49 -14.46 11.35
N ASP A 17 3.21 -14.34 10.97
CA ASP A 17 2.79 -14.43 9.56
C ASP A 17 3.07 -13.15 8.75
N GLN A 18 3.29 -12.00 9.40
CA GLN A 18 3.62 -10.73 8.73
C GLN A 18 5.08 -10.28 8.91
N SER A 19 5.87 -10.99 9.72
CA SER A 19 7.13 -10.47 10.27
C SER A 19 8.38 -11.31 9.95
N LYS A 20 8.39 -12.09 8.87
CA LYS A 20 9.62 -12.85 8.52
C LYS A 20 10.82 -11.95 8.20
N HIS A 21 10.61 -10.67 7.87
CA HIS A 21 11.68 -9.73 7.48
C HIS A 21 11.53 -8.31 8.02
N LEU A 22 10.54 -8.04 8.90
CA LEU A 22 10.24 -6.70 9.39
C LEU A 22 10.16 -6.74 10.91
N GLU A 23 11.08 -6.03 11.56
CA GLU A 23 11.13 -5.81 13.01
C GLU A 23 9.96 -4.92 13.46
N THR A 24 8.74 -5.45 13.34
CA THR A 24 7.50 -4.77 13.73
C THR A 24 6.95 -5.45 14.97
N ALA A 25 6.60 -4.67 15.99
CA ALA A 25 5.92 -5.13 17.18
C ALA A 25 4.52 -4.53 17.25
N ARG A 26 3.50 -5.34 17.53
CA ARG A 26 2.13 -4.86 17.79
C ARG A 26 1.82 -5.04 19.27
N MET A 27 1.38 -3.98 19.92
CA MET A 27 0.99 -4.01 21.33
C MET A 27 -0.38 -3.35 21.51
N ARG A 28 -1.20 -3.95 22.37
CA ARG A 28 -2.43 -3.30 22.83
C ARG A 28 -2.09 -2.37 24.00
N LEU A 29 -2.36 -1.08 23.84
CA LEU A 29 -2.30 -0.08 24.92
C LEU A 29 -3.70 0.46 25.12
N PHE A 30 -4.24 0.31 26.34
CA PHE A 30 -5.65 0.54 26.63
C PHE A 30 -6.54 -0.27 25.67
N ASP A 31 -7.45 0.39 24.95
CA ASP A 31 -8.33 -0.22 23.94
C ASP A 31 -7.88 0.02 22.50
N LEU A 32 -6.62 0.39 22.29
CA LEU A 32 -6.05 0.62 20.97
C LEU A 32 -4.92 -0.38 20.66
N TRP A 33 -4.96 -0.91 19.45
CA TRP A 33 -3.83 -1.64 18.88
C TRP A 33 -2.84 -0.64 18.29
N ILE A 34 -1.60 -0.70 18.75
CA ILE A 34 -0.52 0.19 18.32
C ILE A 34 0.59 -0.65 17.69
N ASP A 35 0.96 -0.25 16.48
CA ASP A 35 2.05 -0.83 15.71
C ASP A 35 3.32 -0.01 15.89
N PHE A 36 4.36 -0.65 16.40
CA PHE A 36 5.71 -0.12 16.54
C PHE A 36 6.54 -0.61 15.37
N VAL A 37 6.98 0.33 14.53
CA VAL A 37 7.73 0.06 13.31
C VAL A 37 8.98 0.93 13.32
N ASN A 38 10.14 0.33 13.07
CA ASN A 38 11.37 1.08 12.87
C ASN A 38 11.35 1.88 11.56
N LEU A 39 12.01 3.04 11.57
CA LEU A 39 12.31 3.81 10.37
C LEU A 39 13.22 2.99 9.46
N ARG A 40 12.89 2.94 8.17
CA ARG A 40 13.59 2.06 7.23
C ARG A 40 14.31 2.88 6.17
N CYS A 41 15.55 2.49 5.91
CA CYS A 41 16.27 2.82 4.69
C CYS A 41 16.44 1.50 3.91
N GLU A 42 16.03 1.49 2.65
CA GLU A 42 16.07 0.31 1.78
C GLU A 42 17.21 0.48 0.78
N ASP A 43 18.16 -0.46 0.81
CA ASP A 43 19.27 -0.54 -0.14
C ASP A 43 18.92 -1.65 -1.16
N TYR A 44 18.58 -1.24 -2.38
CA TYR A 44 18.19 -2.16 -3.44
C TYR A 44 19.44 -2.74 -4.11
N SER A 45 19.98 -3.82 -3.55
CA SER A 45 20.95 -4.62 -4.30
C SER A 45 20.26 -5.23 -5.53
N GLU A 46 20.86 -5.07 -6.71
CA GLU A 46 20.27 -5.41 -8.04
C GLU A 46 19.78 -6.87 -8.19
N ASN A 47 20.05 -7.76 -7.22
CA ASN A 47 19.80 -9.19 -7.30
C ASN A 47 18.87 -9.77 -6.20
N SER A 48 18.20 -8.96 -5.38
CA SER A 48 17.27 -9.47 -4.34
C SER A 48 15.89 -8.82 -4.36
N ARG A 49 14.83 -9.65 -4.25
CA ARG A 49 13.43 -9.19 -4.08
C ARG A 49 13.13 -8.72 -2.66
N ILE A 50 14.04 -8.97 -1.72
CA ILE A 50 13.91 -8.57 -0.32
C ILE A 50 14.95 -7.48 -0.08
N PRO A 51 14.55 -6.22 0.15
CA PRO A 51 15.49 -5.16 0.48
C PRO A 51 16.17 -5.50 1.81
N THR A 52 17.48 -5.29 1.90
CA THR A 52 18.17 -5.32 3.19
C THR A 52 17.78 -4.07 3.96
N MET A 53 16.93 -4.24 4.97
CA MET A 53 16.46 -3.16 5.83
C MET A 53 17.62 -2.64 6.68
N LYS A 54 17.95 -1.36 6.51
CA LYS A 54 18.83 -0.61 7.42
C LYS A 54 17.97 0.36 8.24
N PHE A 55 18.45 0.72 9.44
CA PHE A 55 17.85 1.81 10.20
C PHE A 55 18.04 3.11 9.41
N GLY A 56 16.91 3.72 9.02
CA GLY A 56 16.88 4.96 8.26
C GLY A 56 16.49 6.16 9.12
N THR A 57 16.65 7.34 8.54
CA THR A 57 16.08 8.59 9.06
C THR A 57 14.59 8.67 8.77
N ALA A 58 13.89 9.58 9.44
CA ALA A 58 12.47 9.81 9.18
C ALA A 58 12.24 10.34 7.75
N GLU A 59 13.20 11.10 7.23
CA GLU A 59 13.16 11.64 5.88
C GLU A 59 13.27 10.52 4.84
N GLU A 60 14.25 9.62 4.98
CA GLU A 60 14.37 8.44 4.12
C GLU A 60 13.10 7.56 4.15
N ASP A 61 12.49 7.38 5.34
CA ASP A 61 11.22 6.67 5.48
C ASP A 61 10.04 7.40 4.79
N ALA A 62 10.03 8.73 4.81
CA ALA A 62 9.02 9.53 4.14
C ALA A 62 9.09 9.38 2.62
N TYR A 63 10.29 9.38 2.04
CA TYR A 63 10.50 9.31 0.59
C TYR A 63 10.26 7.91 -0.01
N ARG A 64 10.42 6.84 0.77
CA ARG A 64 10.11 5.47 0.30
C ARG A 64 8.61 5.15 0.27
N ARG A 65 7.75 5.99 0.86
CA ARG A 65 6.30 5.74 0.92
C ARG A 65 5.61 5.94 -0.43
N ASP A 66 4.35 5.52 -0.48
CA ASP A 66 3.57 5.52 -1.71
C ASP A 66 3.16 6.92 -2.16
N LEU A 67 2.62 7.75 -1.26
CA LEU A 67 2.05 9.06 -1.57
C LEU A 67 2.53 10.12 -0.59
N THR A 68 2.73 11.36 -1.06
CA THR A 68 3.13 12.50 -0.22
C THR A 68 2.19 12.72 0.96
N ILE A 69 0.87 12.61 0.72
CA ILE A 69 -0.16 12.72 1.77
C ILE A 69 -0.07 11.63 2.84
N ASN A 70 0.51 10.48 2.51
CA ASN A 70 0.74 9.35 3.43
C ASN A 70 2.15 9.40 4.04
N SER A 71 2.98 10.36 3.67
CA SER A 71 4.36 10.56 4.15
C SER A 71 4.47 11.59 5.27
N LEU A 72 3.34 12.05 5.83
CA LEU A 72 3.30 12.96 6.96
C LEU A 72 3.57 12.22 8.27
N PHE A 73 4.38 12.83 9.13
CA PHE A 73 4.69 12.33 10.46
C PHE A 73 4.04 13.21 11.52
N TYR A 74 3.68 12.63 12.66
CA TYR A 74 3.26 13.37 13.84
C TYR A 74 4.31 13.19 14.92
N ASN A 75 4.96 14.28 15.30
CA ASN A 75 5.98 14.26 16.34
C ASN A 75 5.31 14.42 17.71
N ILE A 76 5.32 13.34 18.48
CA ILE A 76 4.71 13.29 19.82
C ILE A 76 5.42 14.19 20.84
N ASN A 77 6.70 14.51 20.64
CA ASN A 77 7.46 15.36 21.56
C ASN A 77 7.14 16.84 21.35
N THR A 78 6.99 17.27 20.09
CA THR A 78 6.68 18.66 19.74
C THR A 78 5.19 18.90 19.52
N SER A 79 4.37 17.85 19.50
CA SER A 79 2.94 17.89 19.18
C SER A 79 2.62 18.60 17.87
N SER A 80 3.42 18.30 16.84
CA SER A 80 3.31 18.94 15.53
C SER A 80 3.36 17.93 14.38
N VAL A 81 2.78 18.31 13.24
CA VAL A 81 2.86 17.54 12.01
C VAL A 81 4.13 17.94 11.26
N GLU A 82 4.95 16.96 10.92
CA GLU A 82 6.18 17.10 10.16
C GLU A 82 5.95 16.61 8.72
N ASP A 83 6.19 17.49 7.76
CA ASP A 83 6.16 17.19 6.32
C ASP A 83 7.59 17.17 5.78
N LEU A 84 8.23 16.00 5.88
CA LEU A 84 9.61 15.80 5.46
C LEU A 84 9.76 15.83 3.92
N THR A 85 8.66 15.66 3.19
CA THR A 85 8.64 15.81 1.72
C THR A 85 8.50 17.27 1.27
N GLY A 86 8.09 18.16 2.19
CA GLY A 86 7.75 19.56 1.94
C GLY A 86 6.50 19.80 1.08
N ARG A 87 5.85 18.73 0.58
CA ARG A 87 4.73 18.81 -0.36
C ARG A 87 3.44 18.17 0.16
N GLY A 88 3.53 17.20 1.07
CA GLY A 88 2.39 16.42 1.55
C GLY A 88 1.23 17.25 2.11
N ILE A 89 1.51 18.33 2.87
CA ILE A 89 0.45 19.21 3.39
C ILE A 89 -0.22 20.00 2.26
N ALA A 90 0.56 20.50 1.28
CA ALA A 90 0.03 21.25 0.14
C ALA A 90 -0.79 20.35 -0.79
N ASP A 91 -0.32 19.13 -1.05
CA ASP A 91 -1.01 18.12 -1.85
C ASP A 91 -2.32 17.68 -1.19
N LEU A 92 -2.32 17.50 0.14
CA LEU A 92 -3.51 17.18 0.91
C LEU A 92 -4.56 18.29 0.81
N LYS A 93 -4.15 19.56 0.94
CA LYS A 93 -5.04 20.73 0.83
C LYS A 93 -5.60 20.91 -0.58
N THR A 94 -4.80 20.63 -1.60
CA THR A 94 -5.20 20.76 -3.00
C THR A 94 -5.91 19.53 -3.56
N GLY A 95 -5.99 18.45 -2.78
CA GLY A 95 -6.65 17.21 -3.17
C GLY A 95 -5.92 16.47 -4.29
N LYS A 96 -4.60 16.38 -4.22
CA LYS A 96 -3.75 15.72 -5.23
C LYS A 96 -3.17 14.40 -4.70
N ILE A 97 -3.07 13.42 -5.59
CA ILE A 97 -2.37 12.15 -5.37
C ILE A 97 -1.03 12.24 -6.10
N VAL A 98 0.05 12.39 -5.34
CA VAL A 98 1.42 12.60 -5.82
C VAL A 98 2.35 11.63 -5.07
N THR A 99 3.39 11.13 -5.74
CA THR A 99 4.43 10.30 -5.11
C THR A 99 5.58 11.18 -4.57
N PRO A 100 6.25 10.80 -3.46
CA PRO A 100 7.39 11.56 -2.93
C PRO A 100 8.59 11.59 -3.90
N LEU A 101 8.86 10.46 -4.57
CA LEU A 101 9.89 10.26 -5.59
C LEU A 101 9.26 10.20 -7.00
N PRO A 102 10.05 10.20 -8.09
CA PRO A 102 9.51 10.07 -9.44
C PRO A 102 8.57 8.85 -9.57
N PRO A 103 7.32 9.03 -10.07
CA PRO A 103 6.29 8.00 -10.00
C PRO A 103 6.70 6.65 -10.60
N LYS A 104 7.44 6.68 -11.74
CA LYS A 104 7.94 5.46 -12.39
C LYS A 104 8.87 4.66 -11.46
N ALA A 105 9.77 5.33 -10.74
CA ALA A 105 10.66 4.66 -9.80
C ALA A 105 9.87 4.06 -8.62
N THR A 106 8.95 4.83 -8.03
CA THR A 106 8.06 4.38 -6.94
C THR A 106 7.23 3.15 -7.34
N PHE A 107 6.73 3.10 -8.58
CA PHE A 107 5.95 1.98 -9.07
C PHE A 107 6.79 0.77 -9.47
N LEU A 108 8.02 0.94 -9.93
CA LEU A 108 8.90 -0.20 -10.23
C LEU A 108 9.42 -0.90 -8.96
N ASP A 109 9.57 -0.12 -7.89
CA ASP A 109 9.87 -0.58 -6.54
C ASP A 109 8.74 -1.46 -5.98
N ASP A 110 7.54 -0.90 -5.79
CA ASP A 110 6.34 -1.65 -5.40
C ASP A 110 5.18 -1.36 -6.37
N PRO A 111 4.95 -2.24 -7.36
CA PRO A 111 3.91 -2.00 -8.37
C PRO A 111 2.49 -1.95 -7.79
N LEU A 112 2.24 -2.49 -6.60
CA LEU A 112 0.91 -2.38 -5.96
C LEU A 112 0.56 -0.91 -5.66
N ARG A 113 1.56 -0.03 -5.54
CA ARG A 113 1.36 1.41 -5.31
C ARG A 113 0.53 2.08 -6.42
N VAL A 114 0.53 1.54 -7.64
CA VAL A 114 -0.36 2.02 -8.72
C VAL A 114 -1.83 1.88 -8.32
N LEU A 115 -2.23 0.67 -7.90
CA LEU A 115 -3.60 0.40 -7.49
C LEU A 115 -3.96 1.18 -6.22
N ARG A 116 -3.04 1.31 -5.27
CA ARG A 116 -3.24 2.12 -4.07
C ARG A 116 -3.46 3.60 -4.40
N ALA A 117 -2.70 4.17 -5.33
CA ALA A 117 -2.87 5.56 -5.77
C ALA A 117 -4.26 5.78 -6.38
N ILE A 118 -4.72 4.87 -7.25
CA ILE A 118 -6.08 4.89 -7.81
C ILE A 118 -7.13 4.81 -6.70
N ARG A 119 -6.96 3.86 -5.76
CA ARG A 119 -7.88 3.70 -4.62
C ARG A 119 -7.97 4.97 -3.79
N PHE A 120 -6.85 5.60 -3.46
CA PHE A 120 -6.85 6.82 -2.66
C PHE A 120 -7.47 8.00 -3.44
N GLY A 121 -7.18 8.13 -4.73
CA GLY A 121 -7.81 9.14 -5.59
C GLY A 121 -9.34 8.98 -5.68
N ALA A 122 -9.82 7.74 -5.78
CA ALA A 122 -11.25 7.46 -5.77
C ALA A 122 -11.87 7.65 -4.38
N ARG A 123 -11.24 7.14 -3.33
CA ARG A 123 -11.74 7.20 -1.94
C ARG A 123 -11.93 8.63 -1.46
N PHE A 124 -10.94 9.50 -1.70
CA PHE A 124 -10.97 10.89 -1.22
C PHE A 124 -11.50 11.88 -2.26
N GLY A 125 -11.80 11.42 -3.49
CA GLY A 125 -12.19 12.31 -4.59
C GLY A 125 -11.03 13.13 -5.16
N PHE A 126 -9.80 12.84 -4.78
CA PHE A 126 -8.61 13.54 -5.22
C PHE A 126 -8.27 13.25 -6.68
N THR A 127 -7.48 14.14 -7.28
CA THR A 127 -6.99 14.01 -8.65
C THR A 127 -5.61 13.37 -8.67
N LEU A 128 -5.43 12.36 -9.52
CA LEU A 128 -4.10 11.81 -9.78
C LEU A 128 -3.28 12.84 -10.54
N ASP A 129 -2.03 13.05 -10.13
CA ASP A 129 -1.07 13.87 -10.85
C ASP A 129 -0.78 13.32 -12.25
N GLU A 130 -0.47 14.20 -13.21
CA GLU A 130 -0.28 13.78 -14.60
C GLU A 130 0.96 12.91 -14.78
N GLU A 131 2.09 13.23 -14.13
CA GLU A 131 3.30 12.38 -14.19
C GLU A 131 3.04 10.99 -13.59
N LEU A 132 2.18 10.93 -12.57
CA LEU A 132 1.75 9.68 -11.95
C LEU A 132 0.92 8.85 -12.93
N LYS A 133 -0.02 9.46 -13.64
CA LYS A 133 -0.83 8.79 -14.66
C LYS A 133 0.04 8.26 -15.81
N GLU A 134 0.95 9.08 -16.31
CA GLU A 134 1.89 8.68 -17.37
C GLU A 134 2.74 7.48 -16.95
N ALA A 135 3.30 7.52 -15.74
CA ALA A 135 4.08 6.40 -15.22
C ALA A 135 3.24 5.13 -15.02
N ALA A 136 2.01 5.25 -14.52
CA ALA A 136 1.11 4.11 -14.34
C ALA A 136 0.69 3.47 -15.68
N ALA A 137 0.56 4.27 -16.74
CA ALA A 137 0.24 3.82 -18.09
C ALA A 137 1.44 3.25 -18.86
N CYS A 138 2.66 3.34 -18.33
CA CYS A 138 3.87 2.81 -18.96
C CYS A 138 3.91 1.27 -18.93
N ASP A 139 4.33 0.64 -20.03
CA ASP A 139 4.34 -0.82 -20.14
C ASP A 139 5.30 -1.49 -19.15
N ASP A 140 6.43 -0.85 -18.81
CA ASP A 140 7.35 -1.35 -17.78
C ASP A 140 6.64 -1.55 -16.44
N VAL A 141 5.81 -0.58 -16.05
CA VAL A 141 5.05 -0.60 -14.80
C VAL A 141 3.93 -1.63 -14.85
N LYS A 142 3.21 -1.74 -15.97
CA LYS A 142 2.18 -2.77 -16.18
C LYS A 142 2.77 -4.18 -16.09
N ASN A 143 3.92 -4.40 -16.73
CA ASN A 143 4.62 -5.68 -16.71
C ASN A 143 5.13 -6.00 -15.31
N ALA A 144 5.67 -5.01 -14.59
CA ALA A 144 6.08 -5.17 -13.19
C ALA A 144 4.88 -5.50 -12.29
N LEU A 145 3.73 -4.85 -12.48
CA LEU A 145 2.49 -5.14 -11.75
C LEU A 145 2.01 -6.58 -12.00
N ALA A 146 2.01 -7.03 -13.26
CA ALA A 146 1.63 -8.40 -13.62
C ALA A 146 2.59 -9.45 -13.04
N ALA A 147 3.89 -9.16 -13.02
CA ALA A 147 4.92 -10.14 -12.68
C ALA A 147 5.27 -10.19 -11.17
N LYS A 148 5.23 -9.06 -10.47
CA LYS A 148 5.73 -8.93 -9.09
C LYS A 148 4.62 -8.96 -8.03
N VAL A 149 3.36 -8.70 -8.39
CA VAL A 149 2.26 -8.57 -7.42
C VAL A 149 1.32 -9.76 -7.55
N SER A 150 1.04 -10.41 -6.41
CA SER A 150 0.14 -11.56 -6.38
C SER A 150 -1.31 -11.15 -6.64
N LYS A 151 -2.11 -12.06 -7.20
CA LYS A 151 -3.52 -11.78 -7.52
C LYS A 151 -4.38 -11.54 -6.29
N GLU A 152 -4.03 -12.12 -5.14
CA GLU A 152 -4.70 -11.88 -3.85
C GLU A 152 -4.51 -10.43 -3.39
N ARG A 153 -3.30 -9.88 -3.54
CA ARG A 153 -3.00 -8.48 -3.19
C ARG A 153 -3.70 -7.52 -4.14
N VAL A 154 -3.74 -7.84 -5.44
CA VAL A 154 -4.53 -7.08 -6.43
C VAL A 154 -6.02 -7.11 -6.05
N GLY A 155 -6.57 -8.30 -5.79
CA GLY A 155 -7.97 -8.48 -5.39
C GLY A 155 -8.33 -7.67 -4.15
N THR A 156 -7.47 -7.68 -3.13
CA THR A 156 -7.66 -6.87 -1.92
C THR A 156 -7.81 -5.38 -2.23
N GLU A 157 -6.97 -4.83 -3.11
CA GLU A 157 -7.09 -3.41 -3.50
C GLU A 157 -8.36 -3.14 -4.32
N ILE A 158 -8.74 -4.06 -5.21
CA ILE A 158 -9.99 -3.95 -5.98
C ILE A 158 -11.21 -4.02 -5.07
N ASP A 159 -11.26 -4.93 -4.11
CA ASP A 159 -12.35 -5.05 -3.14
C ASP A 159 -12.54 -3.76 -2.35
N LEU A 160 -11.43 -3.14 -1.93
CA LEU A 160 -11.45 -1.84 -1.24
C LEU A 160 -11.88 -0.69 -2.14
N MET A 161 -11.58 -0.73 -3.45
CA MET A 161 -12.06 0.26 -4.41
C MET A 161 -13.56 0.12 -4.68
N VAL A 162 -14.04 -1.10 -4.87
CA VAL A 162 -15.45 -1.41 -5.17
C VAL A 162 -16.35 -1.18 -3.96
N SER A 163 -15.87 -1.51 -2.76
CA SER A 163 -16.58 -1.27 -1.49
C SER A 163 -16.48 0.19 -1.02
N GLY A 164 -15.74 1.04 -1.75
CA GLY A 164 -15.53 2.44 -1.42
C GLY A 164 -16.64 3.38 -1.90
N ASN A 165 -16.45 4.68 -1.68
CA ASN A 165 -17.47 5.70 -1.97
C ASN A 165 -17.63 6.00 -3.46
N GLN A 166 -16.61 5.76 -4.29
CA GLN A 166 -16.61 6.11 -5.72
C GLN A 166 -16.09 4.95 -6.59
N PRO A 167 -16.79 3.80 -6.60
CA PRO A 167 -16.33 2.61 -7.33
C PRO A 167 -16.25 2.86 -8.84
N VAL A 168 -17.20 3.61 -9.41
CA VAL A 168 -17.18 3.97 -10.83
C VAL A 168 -15.91 4.75 -11.17
N LYS A 169 -15.55 5.76 -10.38
CA LYS A 169 -14.33 6.55 -10.59
C LYS A 169 -13.07 5.70 -10.52
N ALA A 170 -13.02 4.74 -9.60
CA ALA A 170 -11.89 3.81 -9.48
C ALA A 170 -11.73 2.94 -10.74
N ILE A 171 -12.83 2.35 -11.23
CA ILE A 171 -12.83 1.54 -12.46
C ILE A 171 -12.52 2.39 -13.70
N THR A 172 -13.03 3.62 -13.76
CA THR A 172 -12.68 4.57 -14.83
C THR A 172 -11.18 4.83 -14.86
N TYR A 173 -10.53 5.10 -13.72
CA TYR A 173 -9.07 5.26 -13.69
C TYR A 173 -8.32 4.00 -14.15
N ILE A 174 -8.77 2.80 -13.77
CA ILE A 174 -8.15 1.55 -14.25
C ILE A 174 -8.25 1.44 -15.77
N SER A 175 -9.39 1.83 -16.35
CA SER A 175 -9.61 1.84 -17.79
C SER A 175 -8.75 2.89 -18.49
N ASP A 176 -8.77 4.13 -18.02
CA ASP A 176 -8.07 5.27 -18.62
C ASP A 176 -6.54 5.08 -18.59
N LEU A 177 -6.03 4.44 -17.53
CA LEU A 177 -4.61 4.09 -17.42
C LEU A 177 -4.25 2.81 -18.16
N THR A 178 -5.18 2.21 -18.91
CA THR A 178 -4.99 0.97 -19.69
C THR A 178 -4.53 -0.22 -18.84
N LEU A 179 -4.95 -0.26 -17.56
CA LEU A 179 -4.57 -1.30 -16.59
C LEU A 179 -5.56 -2.47 -16.55
N PHE A 180 -6.69 -2.36 -17.26
CA PHE A 180 -7.78 -3.35 -17.20
C PHE A 180 -7.29 -4.79 -17.42
N TRP A 181 -6.58 -5.03 -18.51
CA TRP A 181 -6.10 -6.38 -18.87
C TRP A 181 -5.00 -6.89 -17.94
N THR A 182 -4.23 -6.00 -17.31
CA THR A 182 -3.22 -6.35 -16.31
C THR A 182 -3.87 -6.80 -15.00
N VAL A 183 -4.90 -6.09 -14.56
CA VAL A 183 -5.63 -6.36 -13.31
C VAL A 183 -6.48 -7.62 -13.46
N PHE A 184 -7.34 -7.67 -14.48
CA PHE A 184 -8.35 -8.71 -14.68
C PHE A 184 -7.91 -9.82 -15.64
N SER A 185 -6.61 -10.04 -15.81
CA SER A 185 -6.09 -11.13 -16.66
C SER A 185 -6.66 -12.49 -16.23
N LEU A 186 -7.18 -13.25 -17.18
CA LEU A 186 -7.64 -14.62 -16.93
C LEU A 186 -6.43 -15.54 -16.67
N PRO A 187 -6.50 -16.45 -15.70
CA PRO A 187 -5.47 -17.47 -15.53
C PRO A 187 -5.43 -18.40 -16.75
N SER A 188 -4.24 -18.76 -17.20
CA SER A 188 -4.01 -19.57 -18.41
C SER A 188 -4.60 -20.98 -18.35
N LYS A 189 -5.04 -21.43 -17.17
CA LYS A 189 -5.78 -22.68 -16.94
C LYS A 189 -7.03 -22.37 -16.14
N VAL A 190 -8.12 -22.08 -16.84
CA VAL A 190 -9.46 -22.23 -16.27
C VAL A 190 -9.90 -23.65 -16.63
N GLU A 191 -9.61 -24.64 -15.79
CA GLU A 191 -10.43 -25.85 -15.79
C GLU A 191 -11.79 -25.41 -15.26
N LEU A 192 -12.71 -25.08 -16.19
CA LEU A 192 -14.11 -24.97 -15.86
C LEU A 192 -14.51 -26.33 -15.32
N ALA A 193 -14.70 -26.45 -14.00
CA ALA A 193 -15.39 -27.59 -13.44
C ALA A 193 -16.71 -27.69 -14.20
N ALA A 194 -16.84 -28.74 -15.02
CA ALA A 194 -18.07 -29.01 -15.73
C ALA A 194 -19.19 -28.96 -14.70
N SER A 195 -20.22 -28.14 -14.94
CA SER A 195 -21.39 -28.12 -14.08
C SER A 195 -21.96 -29.54 -14.06
N GLU A 196 -21.77 -30.26 -12.96
CA GLU A 196 -22.56 -31.46 -12.70
C GLU A 196 -24.03 -31.05 -12.75
N GLY A 197 -24.81 -31.85 -13.47
CA GLY A 197 -26.07 -31.46 -14.08
C GLY A 197 -27.00 -30.68 -13.16
N CYS A 198 -27.50 -29.56 -13.68
CA CYS A 198 -28.81 -29.06 -13.29
C CYS A 198 -29.84 -30.13 -13.70
N HIS A 199 -30.13 -31.06 -12.78
CA HIS A 199 -31.26 -31.96 -12.91
C HIS A 199 -32.53 -31.10 -12.90
N ARG A 200 -33.20 -31.06 -14.06
CA ARG A 200 -34.57 -30.56 -14.21
C ARG A 200 -35.57 -31.43 -13.47
#